data_AF-A0A1M6W8K8-F1
#
_entry.id   AF-A0A1M6W8K8-F1
#
_cell.length_a   1.000
_cell.length_b   1.000
_cell.length_c   1.000
_cell.angle_alpha   90.00
_cell.angle_beta   90.00
_cell.angle_gamma   90.00
#
_symmetry.space_group_name_H-M   'P 1'
#
loop_
_entity.id
_entity.type
_entity.pdbx_description
1 polymer ?
#
loop_
_entity_poly.entity_id
_entity_poly.type
_entity_poly.pdbx_seq_one_letter_code
_entity_poly.pdbx_strand_id
1 'polypeptide(L)'
;MNKLIIIFLLLISNFSFGQESIIESEIISVKCNESIHSNCFNTRLTKDTIVNHVRVVHFSTTATCCVDFEILSKGTENQIDIELEENGIPCDCICSYDFVIQLKSILNPKAKLSIKNMELKKDIPKLRPLEKRYFVFENDTIGFDDENGIRQGYIVYMRENDLKKNILS
;
A
#
# COMPACT_ATOMS: atom_id res chain seq x y z
N MET A 1 5.80 -21.80 -53.93
CA MET A 1 5.37 -20.53 -53.30
C MET A 1 4.52 -20.69 -52.04
N ASN A 2 3.82 -21.82 -51.79
CA ASN A 2 2.94 -21.94 -50.61
C ASN A 2 3.61 -22.07 -49.23
N LYS A 3 4.83 -22.62 -49.12
CA LYS A 3 5.46 -22.86 -47.80
C LYS A 3 5.88 -21.60 -47.05
N LEU A 4 6.29 -20.55 -47.77
CA LEU A 4 6.68 -19.26 -47.18
C LEU A 4 5.49 -18.50 -46.60
N ILE A 5 4.33 -18.59 -47.26
CA ILE A 5 3.08 -17.94 -46.81
C ILE A 5 2.59 -18.55 -45.48
N ILE A 6 2.71 -19.87 -45.33
CA ILE A 6 2.31 -20.58 -44.10
C ILE A 6 3.23 -20.21 -42.92
N ILE A 7 4.54 -20.09 -43.15
CA ILE A 7 5.50 -19.67 -42.12
C ILE A 7 5.23 -18.22 -41.71
N PHE A 8 4.92 -17.34 -42.67
CA PHE A 8 4.58 -15.95 -42.41
C PHE A 8 3.28 -15.80 -41.61
N LEU A 9 2.25 -16.60 -41.92
CA LEU A 9 1.00 -16.65 -41.15
C LEU A 9 1.19 -17.17 -39.72
N LEU A 10 2.03 -18.19 -39.52
CA LEU A 10 2.36 -18.70 -38.18
C LEU A 10 3.14 -17.69 -37.33
N LEU A 11 4.02 -16.89 -37.96
CA LEU A 11 4.73 -15.82 -37.27
C LEU A 11 3.77 -14.68 -36.86
N ILE A 12 2.79 -14.33 -37.71
CA ILE A 12 1.77 -13.32 -37.38
C ILE A 12 0.85 -13.80 -36.25
N SER A 13 0.47 -15.10 -36.21
CA SER A 13 -0.38 -15.62 -35.13
C SER A 13 0.29 -15.62 -33.75
N ASN A 14 1.63 -15.68 -33.70
CA ASN A 14 2.38 -15.57 -32.45
C ASN A 14 2.46 -14.13 -31.91
N PHE A 15 2.08 -13.12 -32.70
CA PHE A 15 1.89 -11.75 -32.24
C PHE A 15 0.48 -11.51 -31.65
N SER A 16 -0.28 -12.58 -31.33
CA SER A 16 -1.43 -12.47 -30.43
C SER A 16 -0.92 -12.17 -29.01
N PHE A 17 -0.45 -10.94 -28.82
CA PHE A 17 -0.11 -10.37 -27.52
C PHE A 17 -1.30 -10.57 -26.59
N GLY A 18 -1.04 -11.07 -25.37
CA GLY A 18 -2.05 -11.20 -24.34
C GLY A 18 -2.77 -9.87 -24.18
N GLN A 19 -4.05 -9.84 -24.54
CA GLN A 19 -4.84 -8.63 -24.46
C GLN A 19 -4.88 -8.16 -23.01
N GLU A 20 -4.39 -6.94 -22.80
CA GLU A 20 -4.61 -6.22 -21.56
C GLU A 20 -6.09 -5.83 -21.51
N SER A 21 -6.79 -6.36 -20.51
CA SER A 21 -8.21 -6.12 -20.29
C SER A 21 -8.39 -5.04 -19.23
N ILE A 22 -9.38 -4.19 -19.44
CA ILE A 22 -9.86 -3.28 -18.39
C ILE A 22 -10.65 -4.13 -17.40
N ILE A 23 -10.24 -4.11 -16.14
CA ILE A 23 -10.88 -4.85 -15.05
C ILE A 23 -11.73 -3.84 -14.29
N GLU A 24 -13.04 -4.10 -14.22
CA GLU A 24 -13.93 -3.23 -13.46
C GLU A 24 -13.58 -3.30 -11.97
N SER A 25 -13.24 -2.16 -11.39
CA SER A 25 -12.86 -2.02 -10.00
C SER A 25 -13.59 -0.87 -9.33
N GLU A 26 -13.82 -1.01 -8.03
CA GLU A 26 -14.52 -0.02 -7.21
C GLU A 26 -13.82 0.12 -5.86
N ILE A 27 -13.67 1.37 -5.42
CA ILE A 27 -13.20 1.68 -4.08
C ILE A 27 -14.38 1.54 -3.12
N ILE A 28 -14.36 0.53 -2.24
CA ILE A 28 -15.37 0.38 -1.18
C ILE A 28 -15.11 1.37 -0.06
N SER A 29 -13.84 1.54 0.32
CA SER A 29 -13.46 2.50 1.36
C SER A 29 -11.99 2.88 1.26
N VAL A 30 -11.70 4.13 1.62
CA VAL A 30 -10.34 4.63 1.86
C VAL A 30 -10.31 5.21 3.27
N LYS A 31 -9.27 4.90 4.03
CA LYS A 31 -9.05 5.49 5.36
C LYS A 31 -7.62 5.98 5.48
N CYS A 32 -7.44 7.24 5.88
CA CYS A 32 -6.15 7.75 6.30
C CYS A 32 -5.79 7.14 7.65
N ASN A 33 -4.55 6.65 7.77
CA ASN A 33 -3.99 6.12 9.01
C ASN A 33 -2.88 7.05 9.52
N GLU A 34 -3.29 8.08 10.26
CA GLU A 34 -2.39 9.10 10.82
C GLU A 34 -1.45 8.54 11.89
N SER A 35 -1.71 7.34 12.42
CA SER A 35 -0.84 6.71 13.42
C SER A 35 0.45 6.14 12.83
N ILE A 36 0.59 6.14 11.50
CA ILE A 36 1.73 5.58 10.80
C ILE A 36 2.49 6.70 10.07
N HIS A 37 3.80 6.79 10.34
CA HIS A 37 4.68 7.68 9.61
C HIS A 37 4.79 7.28 8.13
N SER A 38 4.24 8.11 7.24
CA SER A 38 4.17 7.83 5.79
C SER A 38 5.54 7.62 5.14
N ASN A 39 6.56 8.40 5.52
CA ASN A 39 7.92 8.25 4.94
C ASN A 39 8.59 6.89 5.24
N CYS A 40 8.11 6.15 6.23
CA CYS A 40 8.66 4.85 6.61
C CYS A 40 7.76 3.70 6.16
N PHE A 41 6.70 4.01 5.43
CA PHE A 41 5.67 3.07 5.07
C PHE A 41 6.03 2.24 3.84
N ASN A 42 5.87 0.93 3.93
CA ASN A 42 5.96 0.04 2.78
C ASN A 42 4.55 -0.26 2.25
N THR A 43 4.32 0.02 0.97
CA THR A 43 3.11 -0.42 0.27
C THR A 43 2.99 -1.93 0.31
N ARG A 44 1.81 -2.45 0.72
CA ARG A 44 1.65 -3.87 1.05
C ARG A 44 0.23 -4.36 0.91
N LEU A 45 0.09 -5.67 0.71
CA LEU A 45 -1.18 -6.38 0.78
C LEU A 45 -1.50 -6.68 2.24
N THR A 46 -2.63 -6.19 2.76
CA THR A 46 -3.03 -6.48 4.15
C THR A 46 -4.03 -7.62 4.24
N LYS A 47 -4.93 -7.74 3.26
CA LYS A 47 -5.90 -8.83 3.15
C LYS A 47 -6.30 -9.03 1.70
N ASP A 48 -6.59 -10.26 1.33
CA ASP A 48 -7.04 -10.61 -0.01
C ASP A 48 -7.98 -11.80 0.11
N THR A 49 -9.22 -11.59 -0.30
CA THR A 49 -10.32 -12.54 -0.13
C THR A 49 -11.13 -12.62 -1.40
N ILE A 50 -11.61 -13.83 -1.71
CA ILE A 50 -12.48 -14.07 -2.86
C ILE A 50 -13.79 -14.65 -2.34
N VAL A 51 -14.90 -14.00 -2.66
CA VAL A 51 -16.25 -14.40 -2.28
C VAL A 51 -17.15 -14.25 -3.49
N ASN A 52 -17.86 -15.31 -3.88
CA ASN A 52 -18.83 -15.29 -4.98
C ASN A 52 -18.29 -14.67 -6.28
N HIS A 53 -17.08 -15.08 -6.71
CA HIS A 53 -16.37 -14.55 -7.89
C HIS A 53 -15.96 -13.08 -7.83
N VAL A 54 -16.15 -12.43 -6.69
CA VAL A 54 -15.65 -11.08 -6.41
C VAL A 54 -14.37 -11.18 -5.60
N ARG A 55 -13.30 -10.51 -6.04
CA ARG A 55 -12.07 -10.39 -5.26
C ARG A 55 -12.05 -9.07 -4.52
N VAL A 56 -11.97 -9.13 -3.20
CA VAL A 56 -11.85 -7.98 -2.32
C VAL A 56 -10.41 -7.91 -1.81
N VAL A 57 -9.75 -6.82 -2.17
CA VAL A 57 -8.34 -6.59 -1.86
C VAL A 57 -8.25 -5.45 -0.86
N HIS A 58 -7.60 -5.71 0.26
CA HIS A 58 -7.20 -4.68 1.20
C HIS A 58 -5.69 -4.48 1.04
N PHE A 59 -5.30 -3.27 0.73
CA PHE A 59 -3.90 -2.90 0.64
C PHE A 59 -3.69 -1.54 1.27
N SER A 60 -2.45 -1.26 1.61
CA SER A 60 -2.07 0.01 2.18
C SER A 60 -0.97 0.62 1.34
N THR A 61 -1.00 1.94 1.13
CA THR A 61 0.02 2.68 0.38
C THR A 61 0.14 4.11 0.90
N THR A 62 1.07 4.89 0.36
CA THR A 62 1.18 6.33 0.62
C THR A 62 0.80 7.15 -0.60
N ALA A 63 0.26 8.34 -0.32
CA ALA A 63 -0.19 9.34 -1.28
C ALA A 63 -0.25 10.71 -0.60
N THR A 64 -0.50 11.76 -1.37
CA THR A 64 -0.73 13.11 -0.80
C THR A 64 -2.00 13.13 0.05
N CYS A 65 -2.07 13.94 1.12
CA CYS A 65 -3.20 13.87 2.05
C CYS A 65 -4.49 14.56 1.56
N CYS A 66 -4.36 15.51 0.62
CA CYS A 66 -5.42 16.45 0.23
C CYS A 66 -6.05 16.09 -1.13
N VAL A 67 -6.09 14.80 -1.42
CA VAL A 67 -6.59 14.26 -2.68
C VAL A 67 -7.68 13.23 -2.43
N ASP A 68 -8.61 13.21 -3.36
CA ASP A 68 -9.51 12.10 -3.58
C ASP A 68 -8.84 11.10 -4.53
N PHE A 69 -9.34 9.87 -4.52
CA PHE A 69 -8.79 8.79 -5.34
C PHE A 69 -9.82 8.28 -6.32
N GLU A 70 -9.42 8.18 -7.58
CA GLU A 70 -10.08 7.33 -8.56
C GLU A 70 -9.25 6.07 -8.80
N ILE A 71 -9.93 4.96 -9.06
CA ILE A 71 -9.27 3.67 -9.31
C ILE A 71 -9.45 3.26 -10.75
N LEU A 72 -8.34 2.87 -11.36
CA LEU A 72 -8.32 2.16 -12.62
C LEU A 72 -7.60 0.84 -12.40
N SER A 73 -8.14 -0.24 -12.96
CA SER A 73 -7.51 -1.55 -12.89
C SER A 73 -7.41 -2.13 -14.27
N LYS A 74 -6.20 -2.53 -14.66
CA LYS A 74 -5.91 -3.09 -15.97
C LYS A 74 -5.03 -4.31 -15.79
N GLY A 75 -5.08 -5.21 -16.75
CA GLY A 75 -4.15 -6.32 -16.77
C GLY A 75 -4.69 -7.56 -17.46
N THR A 76 -4.04 -8.67 -17.13
CA THR A 76 -4.32 -9.99 -17.68
C THR A 76 -4.91 -10.89 -16.59
N GLU A 77 -5.29 -12.11 -16.97
CA GLU A 77 -5.76 -13.11 -16.00
C GLU A 77 -4.73 -13.43 -14.90
N ASN A 78 -3.44 -13.17 -15.10
CA ASN A 78 -2.37 -13.54 -14.17
C ASN A 78 -1.74 -12.35 -13.43
N GLN A 79 -1.95 -11.13 -13.90
CA GLN A 79 -1.40 -9.91 -13.32
C GLN A 79 -2.39 -8.78 -13.50
N ILE A 80 -2.69 -8.09 -12.38
CA ILE A 80 -3.60 -6.96 -12.32
C ILE A 80 -2.81 -5.79 -11.75
N ASP A 81 -2.75 -4.72 -12.51
CA ASP A 81 -2.11 -3.48 -12.13
C ASP A 81 -3.20 -2.49 -11.69
N ILE A 82 -3.09 -2.04 -10.44
CA ILE A 82 -3.99 -1.07 -9.81
C ILE A 82 -3.35 0.31 -9.93
N GLU A 83 -4.02 1.19 -10.65
CA GLU A 83 -3.67 2.59 -10.78
C GLU A 83 -4.59 3.41 -9.85
N LEU A 84 -3.99 4.23 -9.01
CA LEU A 84 -4.69 5.22 -8.20
C LEU A 84 -4.42 6.59 -8.81
N GLU A 85 -5.46 7.22 -9.32
CA GLU A 85 -5.41 8.59 -9.82
C GLU A 85 -5.76 9.53 -8.66
N GLU A 86 -4.83 10.43 -8.33
CA GLU A 86 -4.95 11.40 -7.24
C GLU A 86 -5.59 12.68 -7.79
N ASN A 87 -6.83 12.97 -7.38
CA ASN A 87 -7.59 14.15 -7.81
C ASN A 87 -7.74 15.11 -6.63
N GLY A 88 -7.21 16.34 -6.73
CA GLY A 88 -7.36 17.30 -5.64
C GLY A 88 -6.36 18.44 -5.68
N ILE A 89 -6.24 19.13 -4.55
CA ILE A 89 -5.30 20.24 -4.40
C ILE A 89 -3.96 19.65 -3.94
N PRO A 90 -2.86 19.86 -4.69
CA PRO A 90 -1.56 19.38 -4.27
C PRO A 90 -1.16 20.02 -2.94
N CYS A 91 -0.66 19.19 -2.01
CA CYS A 91 -0.19 19.62 -0.71
C CYS A 91 1.07 18.83 -0.30
N ASP A 92 1.89 19.42 0.56
CA ASP A 92 3.20 18.87 0.93
C ASP A 92 3.14 17.71 1.94
N CYS A 93 1.94 17.36 2.42
CA CYS A 93 1.76 16.27 3.37
C CYS A 93 1.49 14.94 2.66
N ILE A 94 2.24 13.91 3.08
CA ILE A 94 2.08 12.52 2.63
C ILE A 94 1.39 11.74 3.74
N CYS A 95 0.33 11.04 3.40
CA CYS A 95 -0.46 10.22 4.32
C CYS A 95 -0.32 8.73 4.00
N SER A 96 -0.43 7.90 5.03
CA SER A 96 -0.63 6.45 4.86
C SER A 96 -2.11 6.19 4.72
N TYR A 97 -2.49 5.39 3.72
CA TYR A 97 -3.88 5.07 3.43
C TYR A 97 -4.09 3.56 3.42
N ASP A 98 -5.20 3.14 4.01
CA ASP A 98 -5.75 1.79 3.93
C ASP A 98 -6.92 1.78 2.93
N PHE A 99 -6.72 1.06 1.82
CA PHE A 99 -7.71 0.88 0.76
C PHE A 99 -8.41 -0.46 0.89
N VAL A 100 -9.72 -0.46 0.62
CA VAL A 100 -10.51 -1.66 0.38
C VAL A 100 -11.12 -1.52 -0.99
N ILE A 101 -10.71 -2.37 -1.93
CA ILE A 101 -11.16 -2.34 -3.31
C ILE A 101 -11.85 -3.65 -3.67
N GLN A 102 -12.81 -3.55 -4.56
CA GLN A 102 -13.54 -4.66 -5.13
C GLN A 102 -13.19 -4.79 -6.61
N LEU A 103 -12.74 -5.97 -7.03
CA LEU A 103 -12.57 -6.31 -8.44
C LEU A 103 -13.79 -7.15 -8.87
N LYS A 104 -14.55 -6.66 -9.84
CA LYS A 104 -15.86 -7.22 -10.25
C LYS A 104 -15.77 -8.24 -11.38
N SER A 105 -14.57 -8.54 -11.89
CA SER A 105 -14.36 -9.53 -12.94
C SER A 105 -14.06 -10.93 -12.40
N ILE A 106 -14.33 -11.97 -13.21
CA ILE A 106 -13.90 -13.35 -12.91
C ILE A 106 -12.38 -13.40 -13.06
N LEU A 107 -11.68 -13.34 -11.93
CA LEU A 107 -10.23 -13.30 -11.90
C LEU A 107 -9.65 -14.64 -11.45
N ASN A 108 -8.49 -15.00 -12.00
CA ASN A 108 -7.70 -16.09 -11.45
C ASN A 108 -7.37 -15.77 -9.98
N PRO A 109 -7.70 -16.65 -9.02
CA PRO A 109 -7.36 -16.44 -7.61
C PRO A 109 -5.87 -16.24 -7.34
N LYS A 110 -5.01 -16.72 -8.25
CA LYS A 110 -3.56 -16.59 -8.18
C LYS A 110 -3.02 -15.37 -8.92
N ALA A 111 -3.88 -14.54 -9.50
CA ALA A 111 -3.46 -13.33 -10.18
C ALA A 111 -2.68 -12.44 -9.21
N LYS A 112 -1.50 -12.01 -9.64
CA LYS A 112 -0.66 -11.06 -8.91
C LYS A 112 -1.31 -9.69 -8.97
N LEU A 113 -1.17 -8.95 -7.88
CA LEU A 113 -1.66 -7.57 -7.79
C LEU A 113 -0.44 -6.65 -7.71
N SER A 114 -0.43 -5.58 -8.48
CA SER A 114 0.59 -4.55 -8.39
C SER A 114 -0.04 -3.18 -8.23
N ILE A 115 0.70 -2.25 -7.64
CA ILE A 115 0.34 -0.83 -7.55
C ILE A 115 1.60 0.00 -7.75
N LYS A 116 1.53 1.05 -8.58
CA LYS A 116 2.71 1.89 -8.93
C LYS A 116 3.93 1.01 -9.34
N ASN A 117 3.69 -0.05 -10.13
CA ASN A 117 4.68 -1.05 -10.56
C ASN A 117 5.32 -1.91 -9.44
N MET A 118 4.74 -1.92 -8.23
CA MET A 118 5.18 -2.74 -7.11
C MET A 118 4.19 -3.86 -6.81
N GLU A 119 4.67 -5.12 -6.82
CA GLU A 119 3.86 -6.28 -6.45
C GLU A 119 3.45 -6.22 -4.97
N LEU A 120 2.15 -6.30 -4.72
CA LEU A 120 1.55 -6.32 -3.39
C LEU A 120 1.80 -7.68 -2.71
N LYS A 121 2.59 -7.69 -1.63
CA LYS A 121 2.92 -8.90 -0.87
C LYS A 121 2.30 -8.87 0.54
N LYS A 122 1.89 -10.04 1.06
CA LYS A 122 1.22 -10.21 2.37
C LYS A 122 2.18 -10.14 3.56
N ASP A 123 3.44 -10.51 3.35
CA ASP A 123 4.44 -10.67 4.43
C ASP A 123 5.50 -9.57 4.43
N ILE A 124 5.12 -8.35 4.02
CA ILE A 124 6.00 -7.19 4.16
C ILE A 124 5.96 -6.75 5.62
N PRO A 125 7.11 -6.73 6.33
CA PRO A 125 7.16 -6.30 7.71
C PRO A 125 6.48 -4.95 7.90
N LYS A 126 5.71 -4.83 8.98
CA LYS A 126 5.21 -3.53 9.42
C LYS A 126 6.39 -2.76 9.98
N LEU A 127 7.02 -1.97 9.09
CA LEU A 127 8.17 -1.12 9.36
C LEU A 127 9.47 -1.89 9.70
N ARG A 128 10.60 -1.25 9.41
CA ARG A 128 11.87 -1.58 10.05
C ARG A 128 11.91 -0.70 11.30
N PRO A 129 11.96 -1.24 12.53
CA PRO A 129 12.02 -0.40 13.71
C PRO A 129 13.28 0.47 13.58
N LEU A 130 13.08 1.79 13.56
CA LEU A 130 14.20 2.71 13.75
C LEU A 130 14.62 2.61 15.21
N GLU A 131 15.92 2.75 15.45
CA GLU A 131 16.42 2.96 16.81
C GLU A 131 15.69 4.17 17.41
N LYS A 132 15.13 4.02 18.62
CA LYS A 132 14.40 5.11 19.27
C LYS A 132 15.30 6.34 19.36
N ARG A 133 14.90 7.44 18.70
CA ARG A 133 15.62 8.71 18.79
C ARG A 133 14.86 9.63 19.71
N TYR A 134 15.49 10.05 20.81
CA TYR A 134 14.93 11.03 21.72
C TYR A 134 15.35 12.42 21.28
N PHE A 135 14.41 13.35 21.24
CA PHE A 135 14.69 14.76 21.00
C PHE A 135 14.87 15.43 22.37
N VAL A 136 16.05 16.01 22.60
CA VAL A 136 16.39 16.70 23.85
C VAL A 136 16.57 18.19 23.57
N PHE A 137 15.86 19.03 24.33
CA PHE A 137 16.01 20.49 24.32
C PHE A 137 16.14 20.96 25.77
N GLU A 138 17.18 21.72 26.09
CA GLU A 138 17.42 22.25 27.45
C GLU A 138 17.39 21.19 28.57
N ASN A 139 17.91 19.98 28.28
CA ASN A 139 17.89 18.79 29.16
C ASN A 139 16.53 18.11 29.35
N ASP A 140 15.49 18.56 28.65
CA ASP A 140 14.17 17.92 28.66
C ASP A 140 13.92 17.11 27.39
N THR A 141 13.25 15.97 27.53
CA THR A 141 12.80 15.17 26.38
C THR A 141 11.54 15.80 25.80
N ILE A 142 11.66 16.43 24.65
CA ILE A 142 10.55 17.10 23.95
C ILE A 142 9.76 16.14 23.04
N GLY A 143 10.31 14.95 22.79
CA GLY A 143 9.65 13.91 22.01
C GLY A 143 10.55 12.71 21.77
N PHE A 144 9.98 11.69 21.14
CA PHE A 144 10.74 10.54 20.67
C PHE A 144 10.18 10.05 19.33
N ASP A 145 11.04 9.46 18.52
CA ASP A 145 10.69 8.75 17.30
C ASP A 145 10.69 7.25 17.62
N ASP A 146 9.58 6.55 17.40
CA ASP A 146 9.47 5.09 17.52
C ASP A 146 9.17 4.44 16.16
N GLU A 147 8.91 3.13 16.17
CA GLU A 147 8.57 2.38 14.95
C GLU A 147 7.38 2.94 14.17
N ASN A 148 6.54 3.78 14.79
CA ASN A 148 5.37 4.40 14.18
C ASN A 148 5.56 5.91 13.87
N GLY A 149 6.71 6.50 14.18
CA GLY A 149 7.05 7.89 13.88
C GLY A 149 7.24 8.80 15.10
N ILE A 150 7.23 10.11 14.84
CA ILE A 150 7.43 11.16 15.85
C ILE A 150 6.23 11.24 16.79
N ARG A 151 6.47 10.98 18.07
CA ARG A 151 5.54 11.20 19.18
C ARG A 151 5.96 12.46 19.94
N GLN A 152 5.04 13.41 20.14
CA GLN A 152 5.26 14.47 21.12
C GLN A 152 5.36 13.85 22.52
N GLY A 153 6.42 14.20 23.25
CA GLY A 153 6.56 13.80 24.64
C GLY A 153 5.52 14.53 25.50
N TYR A 154 4.88 13.81 26.42
CA TYR A 154 4.07 14.44 27.47
C TYR A 154 4.87 14.44 28.77
N ILE A 155 4.85 15.57 29.48
CA ILE A 155 5.53 15.70 30.78
C ILE A 155 4.79 14.82 31.79
N VAL A 156 5.46 13.79 32.32
CA VAL A 156 4.97 13.03 33.47
C VAL A 156 5.75 13.45 34.70
N TYR A 157 5.12 14.24 35.57
CA TYR A 157 5.66 14.49 36.91
C TYR A 157 5.52 13.22 37.76
N MET A 158 6.53 12.35 37.76
CA MET A 158 6.61 11.21 38.68
C MET A 158 7.42 11.60 39.92
N ARG A 159 6.94 11.24 41.11
CA ARG A 159 7.73 11.37 42.34
C ARG A 159 8.86 10.34 42.29
N GLU A 160 10.01 10.69 42.86
CA GLU A 160 11.26 9.92 42.82
C GLU A 160 11.13 8.42 43.20
N ASN A 161 10.13 8.08 44.04
CA ASN A 161 9.85 6.71 44.45
C ASN A 161 9.13 5.84 43.40
N ASP A 162 8.46 6.43 42.41
CA ASP A 162 7.72 5.69 41.37
C ASP A 162 8.61 5.29 40.19
N LEU A 163 9.73 5.98 39.98
CA LEU A 163 10.74 5.66 38.97
C LEU A 163 11.41 4.31 39.19
N LYS A 164 11.67 3.93 40.45
CA LYS A 164 12.29 2.63 40.78
C LYS A 164 11.37 1.43 40.51
N LYS A 165 10.06 1.64 40.50
CA LYS A 165 9.09 0.55 40.33
C LYS A 165 8.90 0.16 38.86
N ASN A 166 9.06 1.10 37.93
CA ASN A 166 8.86 0.87 36.50
C ASN A 166 10.12 0.41 35.73
N ILE A 167 11.31 0.55 36.31
CA ILE A 167 12.57 0.09 35.67
C ILE A 167 12.84 -1.40 35.95
N LEU A 168 12.12 -2.01 36.91
CA LEU A 168 12.33 -3.40 37.37
C LEU A 168 11.13 -4.33 37.12
N SER A 169 10.15 -3.91 36.32
CA SER A 169 8.98 -4.70 35.89
C SER A 169 8.97 -4.85 34.38
#